data_AF-A0A1K2HTA2-F1
#
_entry.id   AF-A0A1K2HTA2-F1
#
_cell.length_a   1.000
_cell.length_b   1.000
_cell.length_c   1.000
_cell.angle_alpha   90.00
_cell.angle_beta   90.00
_cell.angle_gamma   90.00
#
_symmetry.space_group_name_H-M   'P 1'
#
loop_
_entity.id
_entity.type
_entity.pdbx_description
1 polymer ?
#
loop_
_entity_poly.entity_id
_entity_poly.type
_entity_poly.pdbx_seq_one_letter_code
_entity_poly.pdbx_strand_id
1 'polypeptide(L)'
;MTYLLAAAAGLLLLGFIANGLMRGKRGTEREALAARRADAYIVTIRRGGAHPDLADMTDTELRDLLISGARNFRIQTERRIQVLIGAAGIGFLAAIVVGTMEGVRGFGIAIVVAAVAVYGINEFMSRRIRAPLERLGLDPERLRVE
;
A
#
# COMPACT_ATOMS: atom_id res chain seq x y z
N MET A 1 -19.32 -6.44 28.60
CA MET A 1 -18.74 -5.33 27.82
C MET A 1 -17.25 -5.53 27.57
N THR A 2 -16.39 -5.39 28.59
CA THR A 2 -14.92 -5.51 28.53
C THR A 2 -14.42 -6.77 27.83
N TYR A 3 -14.97 -7.94 28.16
CA TYR A 3 -14.57 -9.22 27.52
C TYR A 3 -14.85 -9.28 26.00
N LEU A 4 -15.90 -8.62 25.50
CA LEU A 4 -16.20 -8.57 24.06
C LEU A 4 -15.23 -7.63 23.32
N LEU A 5 -14.93 -6.46 23.90
CA LEU A 5 -13.92 -5.55 23.37
C LEU A 5 -12.52 -6.20 23.38
N ALA A 6 -12.17 -6.91 24.45
CA ALA A 6 -10.91 -7.65 24.54
C ALA A 6 -10.81 -8.78 23.50
N ALA A 7 -11.90 -9.54 23.28
CA ALA A 7 -11.95 -10.56 22.24
C ALA A 7 -11.83 -9.98 20.82
N ALA A 8 -12.52 -8.87 20.53
CA ALA A 8 -12.43 -8.17 19.24
C ALA A 8 -11.02 -7.60 19.00
N ALA A 9 -10.41 -6.98 20.01
CA ALA A 9 -9.03 -6.50 19.94
C ALA A 9 -8.01 -7.65 19.76
N GLY A 10 -8.21 -8.77 20.44
CA GLY A 10 -7.38 -9.98 20.30
C GLY A 10 -7.46 -10.59 18.90
N LEU A 11 -8.65 -10.66 18.30
CA LEU A 11 -8.85 -11.11 16.92
C LEU A 11 -8.20 -10.17 15.89
N LEU A 12 -8.30 -8.85 16.09
CA LEU A 12 -7.60 -7.87 15.25
C LEU A 12 -6.08 -8.03 15.35
N LEU A 13 -5.53 -8.22 16.56
CA LEU A 13 -4.11 -8.49 16.78
C LEU A 13 -3.64 -9.78 16.09
N LEU A 14 -4.40 -10.88 16.25
CA LEU A 14 -4.11 -12.15 15.58
C LEU A 14 -4.13 -12.02 14.05
N GLY A 15 -5.12 -11.31 13.49
CA GLY A 15 -5.18 -11.02 12.06
C GLY A 15 -3.98 -10.20 11.58
N PHE A 16 -3.54 -9.21 12.35
CA PHE A 16 -2.35 -8.40 12.03
C PHE A 16 -1.06 -9.22 12.05
N ILE A 17 -0.90 -10.10 13.06
CA ILE A 17 0.27 -10.99 13.22
C ILE A 17 0.32 -12.06 12.11
N ALA A 18 -0.80 -12.72 11.83
CA ALA A 18 -0.90 -13.74 10.78
C ALA A 18 -0.60 -13.16 9.39
N ASN A 19 -1.11 -11.96 9.08
CA ASN A 19 -0.81 -11.22 7.86
C ASN A 19 0.67 -10.80 7.78
N GLY A 20 1.32 -10.53 8.92
CA GLY A 20 2.77 -10.32 9.00
C GLY A 20 3.58 -11.56 8.65
N LEU A 21 3.21 -12.72 9.19
CA LEU A 21 3.96 -13.98 9.04
C LEU A 21 3.88 -14.58 7.62
N MET A 22 2.73 -14.50 6.94
CA MET A 22 2.58 -15.05 5.57
C MET A 22 3.37 -14.28 4.49
N ARG A 23 3.96 -13.13 4.86
CA ARG A 23 4.56 -12.16 3.93
C ARG A 23 5.90 -12.60 3.36
N GLY A 24 6.76 -13.19 4.19
CA GLY A 24 8.15 -13.52 3.83
C GLY A 24 8.29 -14.52 2.67
N LYS A 25 7.34 -15.45 2.53
CA LYS A 25 7.39 -16.51 1.50
C LYS A 25 7.11 -16.06 0.07
N ARG A 26 6.58 -14.84 -0.14
CA ARG A 26 6.20 -14.32 -1.48
C ARG A 26 7.23 -13.36 -2.12
N GLY A 27 8.35 -13.10 -1.46
CA GLY A 27 9.31 -12.06 -1.87
C GLY A 27 10.13 -12.40 -3.12
N THR A 28 10.67 -13.61 -3.18
CA THR A 28 11.70 -14.04 -4.15
C THR A 28 11.16 -14.21 -5.58
N GLU A 29 10.03 -14.88 -5.73
CA GLU A 29 9.38 -15.08 -7.04
C GLU A 29 8.97 -13.74 -7.69
N ARG A 30 8.48 -12.81 -6.87
CA ARG A 30 8.13 -11.44 -7.29
C ARG A 30 9.33 -10.59 -7.68
N GLU A 31 10.52 -10.86 -7.14
CA GLU A 31 11.74 -10.13 -7.51
C GLU A 31 12.26 -10.54 -8.90
N ALA A 32 12.18 -11.84 -9.24
CA ALA A 32 12.47 -12.31 -10.60
C ALA A 32 11.49 -11.73 -11.64
N LEU A 33 10.22 -11.56 -11.29
CA LEU A 33 9.21 -10.92 -12.15
C LEU A 33 9.44 -9.40 -12.28
N ALA A 34 9.87 -8.71 -11.20
CA ALA A 34 10.19 -7.30 -11.24
C ALA A 34 11.37 -6.99 -12.18
N ALA A 35 12.43 -7.81 -12.16
CA ALA A 35 13.56 -7.68 -13.08
C ALA A 35 13.11 -7.80 -14.56
N ARG A 36 12.30 -8.81 -14.90
CA ARG A 36 11.77 -8.99 -16.27
C ARG A 36 10.90 -7.80 -16.73
N ARG A 37 10.11 -7.19 -15.82
CA ARG A 37 9.32 -6.00 -16.14
C ARG A 37 10.18 -4.75 -16.31
N ALA A 38 11.24 -4.59 -15.52
CA ALA A 38 12.21 -3.51 -15.72
C ALA A 38 12.86 -3.61 -17.12
N ASP A 39 13.34 -4.79 -17.51
CA ASP A 39 13.94 -5.05 -18.82
C ASP A 39 12.98 -4.70 -19.98
N ALA A 40 11.71 -5.08 -19.87
CA ALA A 40 10.68 -4.73 -20.85
C ALA A 40 10.35 -3.21 -20.88
N TYR A 41 10.45 -2.53 -19.73
CA TYR A 41 10.15 -1.10 -19.65
C TYR A 41 11.30 -0.25 -20.22
N ILE A 42 12.57 -0.66 -20.06
CA ILE A 42 13.73 -0.02 -20.72
C ILE A 42 13.50 0.08 -22.23
N VAL A 43 13.11 -1.02 -22.88
CA VAL A 43 12.82 -1.05 -24.33
C VAL A 43 11.72 -0.06 -24.72
N THR A 44 10.74 0.17 -23.84
CA THR A 44 9.69 1.17 -24.08
C THR A 44 10.23 2.60 -23.94
N ILE A 45 11.00 2.89 -22.88
CA ILE A 45 11.58 4.22 -22.63
C ILE A 45 12.51 4.61 -23.79
N ARG A 46 13.39 3.71 -24.22
CA ARG A 46 14.31 3.90 -25.35
C ARG A 46 13.59 4.14 -26.68
N ARG A 47 12.44 3.49 -26.91
CA ARG A 47 11.62 3.69 -28.13
C ARG A 47 10.73 4.93 -28.08
N GLY A 48 10.29 5.33 -26.88
CA GLY A 48 9.32 6.40 -26.69
C GLY A 48 9.92 7.81 -26.65
N GLY A 49 11.20 7.95 -26.27
CA GLY A 49 11.90 9.24 -26.22
C GLY A 49 11.31 10.27 -25.24
N ALA A 50 10.35 9.89 -24.41
CA ALA A 50 9.51 10.81 -23.64
C ALA A 50 10.20 11.44 -22.41
N HIS A 51 11.38 10.95 -22.03
CA HIS A 51 12.08 11.34 -20.80
C HIS A 51 13.57 11.52 -21.09
N PRO A 52 14.05 12.74 -21.42
CA PRO A 52 15.46 12.99 -21.74
C PRO A 52 16.39 12.57 -20.60
N ASP A 53 16.05 12.93 -19.36
CA ASP A 53 16.80 12.56 -18.15
C ASP A 53 16.99 11.03 -17.97
N LEU A 54 16.06 10.22 -18.47
CA LEU A 54 16.16 8.74 -18.46
C LEU A 54 16.83 8.20 -19.73
N ALA A 55 16.82 8.96 -20.83
CA ALA A 55 17.47 8.61 -22.09
C ALA A 55 19.00 8.74 -21.98
N ASP A 56 19.49 9.69 -21.16
CA ASP A 56 20.93 9.89 -20.92
C ASP A 56 21.56 8.84 -19.99
N MET A 57 20.75 8.13 -19.20
CA MET A 57 21.23 7.04 -18.33
C MET A 57 21.69 5.83 -19.16
N THR A 58 22.70 5.08 -18.70
CA THR A 58 23.03 3.77 -19.27
C THR A 58 21.92 2.75 -18.99
N ASP A 59 21.85 1.67 -19.78
CA ASP A 59 20.85 0.60 -19.55
C ASP A 59 20.99 -0.04 -18.16
N THR A 60 22.21 -0.14 -17.62
CA THR A 60 22.46 -0.66 -16.26
C THR A 60 21.90 0.28 -15.19
N GLU A 61 22.19 1.58 -15.28
CA GLU A 61 21.71 2.58 -14.30
C GLU A 61 20.18 2.71 -14.34
N LEU A 62 19.59 2.71 -15.55
CA LEU A 62 18.15 2.72 -15.74
C LEU A 62 17.51 1.45 -15.17
N ARG A 63 18.13 0.28 -15.36
CA ARG A 63 17.66 -0.99 -14.79
C ARG A 63 17.64 -0.97 -13.26
N ASP A 64 18.72 -0.49 -12.64
CA ASP A 64 18.84 -0.40 -11.18
C ASP A 64 17.83 0.61 -10.61
N LEU A 65 17.62 1.75 -11.29
CA LEU A 65 16.57 2.71 -10.95
C LEU A 65 15.18 2.07 -10.99
N LEU A 66 14.84 1.33 -12.06
CA LEU A 66 13.55 0.69 -12.23
C LEU A 66 13.31 -0.43 -11.20
N ILE A 67 14.33 -1.26 -10.92
CA ILE A 67 14.25 -2.33 -9.91
C ILE A 67 14.10 -1.73 -8.50
N SER A 68 14.90 -0.71 -8.16
CA SER A 68 14.81 0.00 -6.88
C SER A 68 13.46 0.71 -6.71
N GLY A 69 12.99 1.39 -7.77
CA GLY A 69 11.68 2.04 -7.84
C GLY A 69 10.52 1.06 -7.65
N ALA A 70 10.52 -0.06 -8.37
CA ALA A 70 9.52 -1.11 -8.23
C ALA A 70 9.52 -1.73 -6.82
N ARG A 71 10.72 -1.99 -6.25
CA ARG A 71 10.86 -2.53 -4.88
C ARG A 71 10.31 -1.56 -3.84
N ASN A 72 10.63 -0.28 -3.95
CA ASN A 72 10.12 0.76 -3.05
C ASN A 72 8.60 0.93 -3.19
N PHE A 73 8.08 1.00 -4.42
CA PHE A 73 6.65 1.08 -4.70
C PHE A 73 5.87 -0.12 -4.12
N ARG A 74 6.40 -1.34 -4.26
CA ARG A 74 5.88 -2.56 -3.63
C ARG A 74 5.83 -2.40 -2.11
N ILE A 75 6.96 -2.09 -1.47
CA ILE A 75 7.08 -1.95 0.00
C ILE A 75 6.10 -0.88 0.53
N GLN A 76 5.97 0.25 -0.14
CA GLN A 76 5.09 1.33 0.30
C GLN A 76 3.60 1.00 0.08
N THR A 77 3.25 0.34 -1.02
CA THR A 77 1.89 -0.17 -1.26
C THR A 77 1.50 -1.22 -0.21
N GLU A 78 2.43 -2.11 0.10
CA GLU A 78 2.31 -3.10 1.17
C GLU A 78 2.12 -2.47 2.56
N ARG A 79 2.88 -1.40 2.87
CA ARG A 79 2.76 -0.62 4.11
C ARG A 79 1.44 0.14 4.17
N ARG A 80 0.96 0.69 3.05
CA ARG A 80 -0.38 1.31 2.95
C ARG A 80 -1.47 0.32 3.36
N ILE A 81 -1.45 -0.92 2.85
CA ILE A 81 -2.44 -1.94 3.23
C ILE A 81 -2.43 -2.20 4.74
N GLN A 82 -1.25 -2.28 5.38
CA GLN A 82 -1.15 -2.44 6.83
C GLN A 82 -1.74 -1.24 7.59
N VAL A 83 -1.42 -0.01 7.18
CA VAL A 83 -1.97 1.22 7.78
C VAL A 83 -3.50 1.26 7.63
N LEU A 84 -4.05 0.88 6.49
CA LEU A 84 -5.50 0.86 6.25
C LEU A 84 -6.22 -0.19 7.10
N ILE A 85 -5.67 -1.40 7.21
CA ILE A 85 -6.21 -2.45 8.10
C ILE A 85 -6.17 -1.97 9.56
N GLY A 86 -5.07 -1.35 10.00
CA GLY A 86 -4.93 -0.81 11.35
C GLY A 86 -5.92 0.32 11.64
N ALA A 87 -6.03 1.29 10.73
CA ALA A 87 -6.96 2.41 10.84
C ALA A 87 -8.43 1.95 10.85
N ALA A 88 -8.80 0.98 9.99
CA ALA A 88 -10.13 0.38 9.99
C ALA A 88 -10.43 -0.37 11.30
N GLY A 89 -9.47 -1.14 11.83
CA GLY A 89 -9.61 -1.83 13.12
C GLY A 89 -9.80 -0.86 14.29
N ILE A 90 -8.99 0.20 14.36
CA ILE A 90 -9.12 1.25 15.39
C ILE A 90 -10.47 1.97 15.27
N GLY A 91 -10.86 2.35 14.04
CA GLY A 91 -12.14 3.02 13.78
C GLY A 91 -13.35 2.17 14.15
N PHE A 92 -13.31 0.86 13.88
CA PHE A 92 -14.35 -0.09 14.27
C PHE A 92 -14.45 -0.25 15.81
N LEU A 93 -13.32 -0.38 16.50
CA LEU A 93 -13.30 -0.43 17.98
C LEU A 93 -13.83 0.87 18.59
N ALA A 94 -13.45 2.03 18.05
CA ALA A 94 -13.98 3.33 18.48
C ALA A 94 -15.51 3.41 18.26
N ALA A 95 -16.01 2.93 17.12
CA ALA A 95 -17.45 2.89 16.86
C ALA A 95 -18.22 1.99 17.83
N ILE A 96 -17.66 0.84 18.23
CA ILE A 96 -18.24 0.01 19.29
C ILE A 96 -18.36 0.81 20.59
N VAL A 97 -17.30 1.52 21.01
CA VAL A 97 -17.31 2.32 22.24
C VAL A 97 -18.38 3.41 22.18
N VAL A 98 -18.46 4.20 21.10
CA VAL A 98 -19.53 5.20 20.91
C VAL A 98 -20.91 4.54 20.92
N GLY A 99 -21.05 3.39 20.26
CA GLY A 99 -22.28 2.59 20.26
C GLY A 99 -22.76 2.14 21.64
N THR A 100 -21.85 1.92 22.59
CA THR A 100 -22.21 1.59 23.98
C THR A 100 -22.68 2.78 24.81
N MET A 101 -22.38 4.02 24.38
CA MET A 101 -22.77 5.26 25.07
C MET A 101 -24.02 5.89 24.45
N GLU A 102 -24.14 5.86 23.13
CA GLU A 102 -25.19 6.55 22.34
C GLU A 102 -26.12 5.59 21.58
N GLY A 103 -25.96 4.28 21.78
CA GLY A 103 -26.73 3.25 21.08
C GLY A 103 -26.42 3.16 19.58
N VAL A 104 -27.33 2.54 18.83
CA VAL A 104 -27.16 2.23 17.40
C VAL A 104 -26.91 3.48 16.55
N ARG A 105 -27.48 4.63 16.92
CA ARG A 105 -27.28 5.90 16.20
C ARG A 105 -25.82 6.36 16.30
N GLY A 106 -25.25 6.39 17.51
CA GLY A 106 -23.85 6.78 17.71
C GLY A 106 -22.87 5.79 17.05
N PHE A 107 -23.16 4.48 17.13
CA PHE A 107 -22.41 3.47 16.39
C PHE A 107 -22.39 3.77 14.88
N GLY A 108 -23.56 4.01 14.28
CA GLY A 108 -23.69 4.29 12.85
C GLY A 108 -22.91 5.54 12.41
N ILE A 109 -23.02 6.64 13.18
CA ILE A 109 -22.27 7.87 12.92
C ILE A 109 -20.76 7.61 13.01
N ALA A 110 -20.30 6.92 14.05
CA ALA A 110 -18.89 6.62 14.25
C ALA A 110 -18.30 5.71 13.15
N ILE A 111 -19.06 4.73 12.65
CA ILE A 111 -18.67 3.92 11.48
C ILE A 111 -18.51 4.79 10.23
N VAL A 112 -19.45 5.71 9.95
CA VAL A 112 -19.35 6.60 8.79
C VAL A 112 -18.12 7.52 8.89
N VAL A 113 -17.88 8.11 10.06
CA VAL A 113 -16.69 8.95 10.31
C VAL A 113 -15.40 8.14 10.14
N ALA A 114 -15.35 6.91 10.68
CA ALA A 114 -14.20 6.02 10.50
C ALA A 114 -13.96 5.66 9.02
N ALA A 115 -15.03 5.36 8.26
CA ALA A 115 -14.93 5.06 6.83
C ALA A 115 -14.39 6.25 6.01
N VAL A 116 -14.86 7.47 6.29
CA VAL A 116 -14.36 8.70 5.67
C VAL A 116 -12.88 8.94 6.01
N ALA A 117 -12.48 8.73 7.26
CA ALA A 117 -11.08 8.86 7.69
C ALA A 117 -10.16 7.84 7.00
N VAL A 118 -10.57 6.56 6.93
CA VAL A 118 -9.84 5.49 6.23
C VAL A 118 -9.74 5.78 4.73
N TYR A 119 -10.80 6.29 4.10
CA TYR A 119 -10.78 6.74 2.70
C TYR A 119 -9.79 7.89 2.48
N GLY A 120 -9.78 8.91 3.34
CA GLY A 120 -8.83 10.02 3.27
C GLY A 120 -7.37 9.56 3.40
N ILE A 121 -7.07 8.65 4.33
CA ILE A 121 -5.75 8.03 4.49
C ILE A 121 -5.38 7.23 3.23
N ASN A 122 -6.31 6.44 2.69
CA ASN A 122 -6.11 5.65 1.47
C ASN A 122 -5.71 6.53 0.28
N GLU A 123 -6.43 7.62 0.07
CA GLU A 123 -6.21 8.54 -1.05
C GLU A 123 -4.89 9.30 -0.90
N PHE A 124 -4.62 9.87 0.28
CA PHE A 124 -3.37 10.54 0.59
C PHE A 124 -2.14 9.64 0.38
N MET A 125 -2.19 8.40 0.90
CA MET A 125 -1.12 7.43 0.71
C MET A 125 -0.99 7.03 -0.77
N SER A 126 -2.09 6.79 -1.48
CA SER A 126 -2.05 6.38 -2.90
C SER A 126 -1.34 7.42 -3.77
N ARG A 127 -1.66 8.71 -3.60
CA ARG A 127 -0.97 9.83 -4.29
C ARG A 127 0.50 9.90 -3.89
N ARG A 128 0.81 9.86 -2.59
CA ARG A 128 2.18 9.97 -2.08
C ARG A 128 3.10 8.83 -2.54
N ILE A 129 2.55 7.64 -2.79
CA ILE A 129 3.31 6.46 -3.23
C ILE A 129 3.63 6.52 -4.73
N ARG A 130 2.74 7.07 -5.55
CA ARG A 130 2.97 7.23 -7.01
C ARG A 130 3.88 8.42 -7.33
N ALA A 131 3.73 9.54 -6.61
CA ALA A 131 4.43 10.79 -6.88
C ALA A 131 5.96 10.71 -7.12
N PRO A 132 6.76 9.88 -6.42
CA PRO A 132 8.20 9.76 -6.71
C PRO A 132 8.51 9.18 -8.10
N LEU A 133 7.69 8.25 -8.59
CA LEU A 133 7.84 7.65 -9.92
C LEU A 133 7.29 8.61 -10.99
N GLU A 134 6.13 9.21 -10.75
CA GLU A 134 5.52 10.20 -11.65
C GLU A 134 6.44 11.41 -11.90
N ARG A 135 7.19 11.87 -10.88
CA ARG A 135 8.22 12.91 -11.01
C ARG A 135 9.41 12.52 -11.89
N LEU A 136 9.70 11.23 -12.00
CA LEU A 136 10.72 10.68 -12.91
C LEU A 136 10.13 10.36 -14.29
N GLY A 137 8.85 10.67 -14.55
CA GLY A 137 8.14 10.26 -15.76
C GLY A 137 7.77 8.76 -15.79
N LEU A 138 8.07 8.02 -14.72
CA LEU A 138 7.85 6.57 -14.66
C LEU A 138 6.40 6.24 -14.31
N ASP A 139 5.78 5.39 -15.14
CA ASP A 139 4.45 4.82 -14.94
C ASP A 139 4.51 3.74 -13.84
N PRO A 140 3.89 3.95 -12.66
CA PRO A 140 3.93 2.98 -11.56
C PRO A 140 3.21 1.66 -11.90
N GLU A 141 2.25 1.68 -12.83
CA GLU A 141 1.41 0.53 -13.13
C GLU A 141 2.13 -0.49 -14.02
N ARG A 142 3.09 -0.02 -14.84
CA ARG A 142 4.04 -0.90 -15.55
C ARG A 142 4.95 -1.69 -14.61
N LEU A 143 5.37 -1.06 -13.51
CA LEU A 143 6.28 -1.67 -12.54
C LEU A 143 5.60 -2.69 -11.61
N ARG A 144 4.29 -2.54 -11.30
CA ARG A 144 3.45 -3.56 -10.63
C ARG A 144 3.97 -3.90 -9.22
N VAL A 145 4.15 -5.16 -8.79
CA VAL A 145 3.91 -6.47 -9.42
C VAL A 145 2.80 -7.19 -8.64
N GLU A 146 2.03 -8.07 -9.30
CA GLU A 146 0.93 -8.82 -8.67
C GLU A 146 1.39 -10.10 -7.94
#